data_AF-A0A7V0KSG6-F1
#
_entry.id   AF-A0A7V0KSG6-F1
#
_cell.length_a   1.000
_cell.length_b   1.000
_cell.length_c   1.000
_cell.angle_alpha   90.00
_cell.angle_beta   90.00
_cell.angle_gamma   90.00
#
_symmetry.space_group_name_H-M   'P 1'
#
loop_
_entity.id
_entity.type
_entity.pdbx_description
1 polymer ?
#
loop_
_entity_poly.entity_id
_entity_poly.type
_entity_poly.pdbx_seq_one_letter_code
_entity_poly.pdbx_strand_id
1 'polypeptide(L)' 'MIGATDLTNHFLIAMPQLADPNFSRTVTYVCEYDGKGALGIVINRPLELRLGEV' A
#
# COMPACT_ATOMS: atom_id res chain seq x y z
N MET A 1 -25.16 -12.14 -2.71
CA MET A 1 -24.47 -10.94 -3.23
C MET A 1 -23.09 -10.92 -2.60
N ILE A 2 -22.03 -11.07 -3.40
CA ILE A 2 -20.66 -10.96 -2.90
C ILE A 2 -20.49 -9.52 -2.40
N GLY A 3 -20.28 -9.35 -1.09
CA GLY A 3 -19.94 -8.03 -0.55
C GLY A 3 -18.69 -7.55 -1.27
N ALA A 4 -18.72 -6.33 -1.79
CA ALA A 4 -17.54 -5.71 -2.36
C ALA A 4 -16.39 -5.89 -1.38
N THR A 5 -15.28 -6.48 -1.82
CA THR A 5 -14.13 -6.79 -0.98
C THR A 5 -13.56 -5.47 -0.49
N ASP A 6 -13.99 -5.02 0.69
CA ASP A 6 -13.47 -3.79 1.28
C ASP A 6 -12.06 -4.06 1.79
N LEU A 7 -11.08 -3.51 1.09
CA LEU A 7 -9.67 -3.65 1.41
C LEU A 7 -9.20 -2.57 2.39
N THR A 8 -10.09 -1.69 2.86
CA THR A 8 -9.75 -0.67 3.87
C THR A 8 -9.19 -1.33 5.13
N ASN A 9 -8.14 -0.75 5.71
CA ASN A 9 -7.41 -1.26 6.87
C ASN A 9 -6.70 -2.61 6.68
N HIS A 10 -6.48 -3.05 5.43
CA HIS A 10 -5.72 -4.26 5.14
C HIS A 10 -4.29 -3.94 4.69
N PHE A 11 -3.41 -4.95 4.83
CA PHE A 11 -2.07 -4.93 4.27
C PHE A 11 -2.02 -5.69 2.95
N LEU A 12 -1.54 -5.04 1.91
CA LEU A 12 -1.18 -5.63 0.64
C LEU A 12 0.30 -6.02 0.68
N ILE A 13 0.56 -7.31 0.50
CA ILE A 13 1.92 -7.85 0.44
C ILE A 13 2.27 -8.06 -1.03
N ALA A 14 3.28 -7.35 -1.51
CA ALA A 14 3.78 -7.56 -2.86
C ALA A 14 4.46 -8.93 -2.97
N MET A 15 3.92 -9.78 -3.84
CA MET A 15 4.53 -11.08 -4.10
C MET A 15 5.87 -10.93 -4.83
N PRO A 16 6.81 -11.87 -4.65
CA PRO A 16 8.17 -11.78 -5.24
C PRO A 16 8.19 -11.68 -6.77
N GLN A 17 7.10 -12.11 -7.44
CA GLN A 17 6.93 -12.06 -8.89
C GLN A 17 6.45 -10.70 -9.40
N LEU A 18 6.16 -9.74 -8.51
CA LEU A 18 5.73 -8.41 -8.90
C LEU A 18 6.92 -7.68 -9.56
N ALA A 19 6.81 -7.47 -10.87
CA ALA A 19 7.86 -6.87 -11.69
C ALA A 19 8.02 -5.35 -11.50
N ASP A 20 7.08 -4.70 -10.81
CA ASP A 20 7.15 -3.26 -10.56
C ASP A 20 8.20 -2.94 -9.48
N PRO A 21 9.29 -2.21 -9.80
CA PRO A 21 10.33 -1.86 -8.84
C PRO A 21 9.85 -0.94 -7.70
N ASN A 22 8.75 -0.20 -7.89
CA ASN A 22 8.17 0.64 -6.85
C ASN A 22 7.52 -0.18 -5.74
N PHE A 23 6.98 -1.35 -6.09
CA PHE A 23 6.25 -2.23 -5.18
C PHE A 23 6.98 -3.56 -4.91
N SER A 24 8.14 -3.79 -5.50
CA SER A 24 8.89 -5.03 -5.27
C SER A 24 9.20 -5.19 -3.78
N ARG A 25 8.72 -6.29 -3.20
CA ARG A 25 8.91 -6.63 -1.78
C ARG A 25 8.34 -5.58 -0.81
N THR A 26 7.36 -4.78 -1.22
CA THR A 26 6.74 -3.77 -0.35
C THR A 26 5.56 -4.33 0.44
N VAL A 27 5.33 -3.73 1.61
CA VAL A 27 4.10 -3.89 2.39
C VAL A 27 3.35 -2.57 2.33
N THR A 28 2.16 -2.59 1.74
CA THR A 28 1.32 -1.40 1.55
C THR A 28 0.09 -1.51 2.44
N TYR A 29 -0.13 -0.51 3.29
CA TYR A 29 -1.35 -0.39 4.08
C TYR A 29 -2.42 0.36 3.28
N VAL A 30 -3.64 -0.14 3.21
CA VAL A 30 -4.75 0.51 2.49
C VAL A 30 -5.54 1.39 3.46
N CYS A 31 -5.48 2.70 3.28
CA CYS A 31 -6.19 3.67 4.11
C CYS A 31 -7.62 3.92 3.63
N GLU A 32 -7.83 3.86 2.32
CA GLU A 32 -9.13 4.12 1.71
C GLU A 32 -9.31 3.20 0.51
N TYR A 33 -10.49 2.59 0.41
CA TYR A 33 -10.91 1.80 -0.74
C TYR A 33 -12.36 2.16 -1.06
N ASP A 34 -12.58 2.79 -2.22
CA ASP A 34 -13.90 3.20 -2.68
C ASP A 34 -14.13 2.80 -4.15
N GLY A 35 -15.30 3.15 -4.69
CA GLY A 35 -15.64 2.88 -6.09
C GLY A 35 -14.81 3.68 -7.10
N LYS A 36 -13.92 4.59 -6.66
CA LYS A 36 -13.04 5.40 -7.49
C LYS A 36 -11.60 4.87 -7.48
N GLY A 37 -11.20 4.14 -6.43
CA GLY A 37 -9.91 3.49 -6.35
C GLY A 37 -9.49 3.09 -4.94
N ALA A 38 -8.18 2.94 -4.75
CA ALA A 38 -7.58 2.61 -3.47
C ALA A 38 -6.43 3.57 -3.16
N LEU A 39 -6.38 4.10 -1.95
CA LEU A 39 -5.24 4.83 -1.41
C LEU A 39 -4.49 3.94 -0.42
N GLY A 40 -3.18 3.83 -0.60
CA GLY A 40 -2.34 3.09 0.34
C GLY A 40 -0.97 3.70 0.55
N ILE A 41 -0.34 3.36 1.68
CA ILE A 41 0.96 3.84 2.11
C ILE A 41 1.91 2.66 2.25
N VAL A 42 3.10 2.76 1.66
CA VAL A 42 4.16 1.76 1.84
C VAL A 42 4.82 1.97 3.20
N ILE A 43 4.78 0.95 4.06
CA ILE A 43 5.28 1.05 5.45
C ILE A 43 6.70 0.50 5.62
N ASN A 44 7.22 -0.25 4.66
CA ASN A 44 8.52 -0.93 4.77
C ASN A 44 9.64 -0.30 3.93
N ARG A 45 9.46 0.93 3.46
CA ARG A 45 10.45 1.68 2.68
C ARG A 45 10.72 3.03 3.37
N PRO A 46 11.66 3.10 4.34
CA PRO A 46 12.00 4.35 4.99
C PRO A 46 12.61 5.32 3.98
N LEU A 47 12.29 6.60 4.14
CA LEU A 47 12.91 7.69 3.39
C LEU A 47 14.13 8.20 4.18
N GLU A 48 15.13 8.74 3.49
CA GLU A 48 16.31 9.33 4.12
C GLU A 48 16.03 10.70 4.76
N LEU A 49 14.88 11.31 4.44
CA LEU A 49 14.41 12.55 5.02
C LEU A 49 13.85 12.32 6.42
N ARG A 50 14.27 13.15 7.37
CA ARG A 50 13.69 13.18 8.72
C ARG A 50 12.50 14.13 8.75
N LEU A 51 11.51 13.82 9.57
CA LEU A 51 10.32 14.66 9.73
C LEU A 51 10.65 16.10 10.17
N GLY A 52 11.75 16.31 10.89
CA GLY A 52 12.21 17.64 11.29
C GLY A 52 12.90 18.47 10.20
N GLU A 53 13.10 17.89 9.02
CA GLU A 53 13.73 18.54 7.85
C GLU A 53 12.69 18.99 6.80
N VAL A 54 11.40 18.74 7.06
CA VAL A 54 10.25 19.11 6.22
C VAL A 54 9.52 20.33 6.80
#